data_AF-A0A924UL29-F1
#
_entry.id   AF-A0A924UL29-F1
#
_cell.length_a   1.000
_cell.length_b   1.000
_cell.length_c   1.000
_cell.angle_alpha   90.00
_cell.angle_beta   90.00
_cell.angle_gamma   90.00
#
_symmetry.space_group_name_H-M   'P 1'
#
loop_
_entity.id
_entity.type
_entity.pdbx_description
1 polymer ?
#
loop_
_entity_poly.entity_id
_entity_poly.type
_entity_poly.pdbx_seq_one_letter_code
_entity_poly.pdbx_strand_id
1 'polypeptide(L)' 'MKKNKYVVFAMIGFELVALILIALWLGGLLAKKGFDSTISQTVCVLMAFFIWFVSLIMKLKGLKND' A
#
# COMPACT_ATOMS: atom_id res chain seq x y z
N MET A 1 -19.34 -12.16 13.32
CA MET A 1 -18.18 -13.09 13.32
C MET A 1 -17.03 -12.40 14.05
N LYS A 2 -16.47 -13.00 15.12
CA LYS A 2 -15.27 -12.44 15.78
C LYS A 2 -14.16 -12.31 14.72
N LYS A 3 -13.72 -11.08 14.42
CA LYS A 3 -12.65 -10.85 13.45
C LYS A 3 -11.39 -11.53 13.98
N ASN A 4 -10.92 -12.55 13.27
CA ASN A 4 -9.69 -13.24 13.65
C ASN A 4 -8.51 -12.29 13.41
N LYS A 5 -7.81 -11.90 14.48
CA LYS A 5 -6.70 -10.93 14.46
C LYS A 5 -5.61 -11.31 13.45
N TYR A 6 -5.38 -12.61 13.28
CA TYR A 6 -4.41 -13.14 12.30
C TYR A 6 -4.86 -12.91 10.85
N VAL A 7 -6.16 -13.02 10.57
CA VAL A 7 -6.72 -12.76 9.22
C VAL A 7 -6.64 -11.28 8.88
N VAL A 8 -6.91 -10.39 9.85
CA VAL A 8 -6.78 -8.94 9.65
C VAL A 8 -5.32 -8.55 9.41
N PHE A 9 -4.39 -9.14 10.15
CA PHE A 9 -2.96 -8.91 9.93
C PHE A 9 -2.49 -9.40 8.55
N ALA A 10 -2.92 -10.60 8.14
CA ALA A 10 -2.62 -11.14 6.82
C ALA A 10 -3.17 -10.25 5.68
N MET A 11 -4.40 -9.73 5.83
CA MET A 11 -4.98 -8.79 4.85
C MET A 11 -4.19 -7.49 4.75
N ILE A 12 -3.73 -6.93 5.87
CA ILE A 12 -2.90 -5.72 5.89
C ILE A 12 -1.55 -5.96 5.20
N GLY A 13 -0.92 -7.11 5.46
CA GLY A 13 0.33 -7.48 4.78
C GLY A 13 0.14 -7.66 3.27
N PHE A 14 -0.95 -8.31 2.86
CA PHE A 14 -1.28 -8.50 1.44
C PHE A 14 -1.56 -7.15 0.73
N GLU A 15 -2.25 -6.24 1.41
CA GLU A 15 -2.54 -4.89 0.90
C GLU A 15 -1.26 -4.09 0.63
N LEU A 16 -0.23 -4.19 1.49
CA LEU A 16 1.07 -3.56 1.26
C LEU A 16 1.70 -4.07 -0.03
N VAL A 17 1.78 -5.39 -0.19
CA VAL A 17 2.39 -6.02 -1.36
C VAL A 17 1.64 -5.63 -2.64
N ALA A 18 0.31 -5.66 -2.61
CA ALA A 18 -0.52 -5.26 -3.73
C ALA A 18 -0.28 -3.79 -4.15
N LEU A 19 -0.24 -2.87 -3.17
CA LEU A 19 0.01 -1.45 -3.42
C LEU A 19 1.41 -1.20 -3.98
N ILE A 20 2.44 -1.90 -3.50
CA ILE A 20 3.80 -1.80 -4.04
C ILE A 20 3.85 -2.28 -5.49
N LEU A 21 3.20 -3.40 -5.83
CA LEU A 21 3.17 -3.91 -7.20
C LEU A 21 2.48 -2.92 -8.16
N ILE A 22 1.36 -2.33 -7.73
CA ILE A 22 0.65 -1.29 -8.49
C ILE A 22 1.53 -0.05 -8.66
N ALA A 23 2.23 0.38 -7.61
CA ALA A 23 3.14 1.52 -7.66
C ALA A 23 4.31 1.30 -8.63
N LEU A 24 4.92 0.12 -8.64
CA LEU A 24 5.99 -0.23 -9.58
C LEU A 24 5.48 -0.22 -11.02
N TRP A 25 4.29 -0.75 -11.26
CA TRP A 25 3.65 -0.72 -12.57
C TRP A 25 3.34 0.71 -13.04
N LEU A 26 2.78 1.56 -12.17
CA LEU A 26 2.55 2.98 -12.44
C LEU A 26 3.84 3.75 -12.70
N GLY A 27 4.88 3.50 -11.90
CA GLY A 27 6.21 4.09 -12.11
C GLY A 27 6.80 3.70 -13.47
N GLY A 28 6.61 2.45 -13.90
CA GLY A 28 6.98 2.00 -15.25
C GLY A 28 6.19 2.66 -16.37
N LEU A 29 4.90 2.94 -16.15
CA LEU A 29 4.07 3.69 -17.10
C LEU A 29 4.50 5.16 -17.22
N LEU A 30 4.85 5.80 -16.10
CA LEU A 30 5.38 7.16 -16.08
C LEU A 30 6.73 7.24 -16.79
N ALA A 31 7.60 6.23 -16.59
CA ALA A 31 8.85 6.11 -17.33
C ALA A 31 8.64 6.06 -18.84
N LYS A 32 7.64 5.30 -19.32
CA LYS A 32 7.25 5.24 -20.73
C LYS A 32 6.73 6.57 -21.29
N LYS A 33 6.26 7.47 -20.44
CA LYS A 33 5.82 8.83 -20.82
C LYS A 33 6.94 9.87 -20.83
N GLY A 34 8.19 9.46 -20.59
CA GLY A 34 9.37 10.32 -20.64
C GLY A 34 9.80 10.89 -19.29
N PHE A 35 9.20 10.45 -18.18
CA PHE A 35 9.70 10.78 -16.84
C PHE A 35 10.87 9.87 -16.46
N ASP A 36 11.77 10.35 -15.59
CA ASP A 36 12.86 9.53 -15.08
C ASP A 36 12.31 8.30 -14.34
N SER A 37 12.71 7.11 -14.79
CA SER A 37 12.21 5.84 -14.27
C SER A 37 12.49 5.66 -12.78
N THR A 38 13.65 6.11 -12.31
CA THR A 38 14.11 5.92 -10.94
C THR A 38 13.30 6.80 -9.99
N ILE A 39 13.10 8.06 -10.38
CA ILE A 39 12.35 9.03 -9.58
C ILE A 39 10.86 8.65 -9.58
N SER A 40 10.29 8.31 -10.74
CA SER A 40 8.87 7.98 -10.87
C SER A 40 8.47 6.76 -10.05
N GLN A 41 9.28 5.69 -10.08
CA GLN A 41 9.04 4.50 -9.27
C GLN A 41 9.17 4.79 -7.78
N THR A 42 10.20 5.54 -7.37
CA THR A 42 10.42 5.89 -5.97
C THR A 42 9.25 6.70 -5.41
N VAL A 43 8.78 7.71 -6.15
CA VAL A 43 7.63 8.53 -5.75
C VAL A 43 6.36 7.69 -5.66
N CYS A 44 6.11 6.80 -6.63
CA CYS A 44 4.94 5.93 -6.60
C CYS A 44 4.96 4.98 -5.38
N VAL A 45 6.12 4.40 -5.07
CA VAL A 45 6.28 3.49 -3.91
C VAL A 45 6.09 4.24 -2.60
N LEU A 46 6.64 5.45 -2.47
CA LEU A 46 6.43 6.31 -1.30
C LEU A 46 4.94 6.65 -1.11
N MET A 47 4.24 7.00 -2.19
CA MET A 47 2.80 7.25 -2.15
C MET A 47 2.00 6.01 -1.73
N ALA A 48 2.31 4.85 -2.32
CA ALA A 48 1.68 3.58 -1.96
C ALA A 48 1.90 3.22 -0.49
N PHE A 49 3.11 3.45 0.03
CA PHE A 49 3.41 3.22 1.45
C PHE A 49 2.61 4.16 2.35
N PHE A 50 2.48 5.44 1.99
CA PHE A 50 1.68 6.41 2.75
C PHE A 50 0.20 6.01 2.80
N ILE A 51 -0.38 5.61 1.67
CA ILE A 51 -1.77 5.14 1.57
C ILE A 51 -1.96 3.89 2.44
N TRP A 52 -1.04 2.93 2.34
CA TRP A 52 -1.08 1.72 3.16
C TRP A 52 -0.99 2.06 4.66
N PHE A 53 -0.10 2.97 5.05
CA PHE A 53 0.08 3.37 6.43
C PHE A 53 -1.17 4.04 7.02
N VAL A 54 -1.88 4.87 6.24
CA VAL A 54 -3.17 5.42 6.65
C VAL A 54 -4.22 4.32 6.81
N SER A 55 -4.29 3.35 5.87
CA SER A 55 -5.17 2.18 5.96
C SER A 55 -4.91 1.36 7.22
N LEU A 56 -3.62 1.14 7.56
CA LEU A 56 -3.18 0.48 8.78
C LEU A 56 -3.72 1.19 10.03
N ILE A 57 -3.51 2.50 10.14
CA ILE A 57 -3.96 3.29 11.30
C ILE A 57 -5.49 3.21 11.45
N MET A 58 -6.24 3.31 10.35
CA MET A 58 -7.69 3.20 10.39
C MET A 58 -8.16 1.81 10.86
N LYS A 59 -7.54 0.73 10.35
CA LYS A 59 -7.86 -0.64 10.77
C LYS A 59 -7.50 -0.92 12.23
N LEU A 60 -6.37 -0.38 12.71
CA LEU A 60 -5.97 -0.48 14.12
C LEU A 60 -6.92 0.30 15.05
N LYS A 61 -7.35 1.50 14.65
CA LYS A 61 -8.36 2.26 15.41
C LYS A 61 -9.70 1.51 15.45
N GLY A 62 -10.12 0.90 14.34
CA GLY A 62 -11.33 0.08 14.28
C GLY A 62 -11.28 -1.16 15.18
N LEU A 63 -10.11 -1.77 15.37
CA LEU A 63 -9.91 -2.91 16.27
C LEU A 63 -9.89 -2.53 17.76
N LYS A 64 -9.61 -1.28 18.11
CA LYS A 64 -9.61 -0.79 19.50
C LYS A 64 -11.02 -0.47 20.01
N ASN A 65 -11.95 -0.20 19.10
CA ASN A 65 -13.34 0.16 19.41
C ASN A 65 -14.31 -1.05 19.37
N ASP A 66 -13.82 -2.26 19.04
CA ASP A 66 -14.52 -3.55 19.17
C ASP A 66 -14.04 -4.26 20.47
#